data_AF-A0ABC9TXJ1-F1
#
_entry.id   AF-A0ABC9TXJ1-F1
#
_cell.length_a   1.000
_cell.length_b   1.000
_cell.length_c   1.000
_cell.angle_alpha   90.00
_cell.angle_beta   90.00
_cell.angle_gamma   90.00
#
_symmetry.space_group_name_H-M   'P 1'
#
loop_
_entity.id
_entity.type
_entity.pdbx_description
1 polymer ?
#
loop_
_entity_poly.entity_id
_entity_poly.type
_entity_poly.pdbx_seq_one_letter_code
_entity_poly.pdbx_strand_id
1 'polypeptide(L)' 'MANAREELISKIEHARERLNRSIDKKEEYGIIYQCSVELDQLLNQYVVADC' A
#
# COMPACT_ATOMS: atom_id res chain seq x y z
N MET A 1 -20.24 -0.63 11.16
CA MET A 1 -19.52 -1.12 9.96
C MET A 1 -18.26 -0.29 9.74
N ALA A 2 -17.38 -0.15 10.75
CA ALA A 2 -16.19 0.70 10.67
C ALA A 2 -14.92 -0.08 10.30
N ASN A 3 -14.91 -1.40 10.52
CA ASN A 3 -13.69 -2.21 10.43
C ASN A 3 -13.08 -2.31 9.02
N ALA A 4 -13.86 -2.51 7.97
CA ALA A 4 -13.30 -2.81 6.65
C ALA A 4 -12.48 -1.63 6.06
N ARG A 5 -12.92 -0.40 6.33
CA ARG A 5 -12.27 0.83 5.89
C ARG A 5 -10.99 1.09 6.67
N GLU A 6 -11.03 0.95 8.00
CA GLU A 6 -9.84 1.10 8.86
C GLU A 6 -8.79 0.03 8.59
N GLU A 7 -9.21 -1.22 8.29
CA GLU A 7 -8.31 -2.29 7.87
C GLU A 7 -7.66 -2.00 6.51
N LEU A 8 -8.41 -1.44 5.56
CA LEU A 8 -7.88 -0.99 4.27
C LEU A 8 -6.85 0.12 4.46
N ILE A 9 -7.15 1.13 5.29
CA ILE A 9 -6.22 2.21 5.60
C ILE A 9 -4.95 1.66 6.25
N SER A 10 -5.06 0.77 7.24
CA SER A 10 -3.90 0.13 7.87
C SER A 10 -3.05 -0.64 6.86
N LYS A 11 -3.67 -1.37 5.93
CA LYS A 11 -2.95 -2.08 4.86
C LYS A 11 -2.21 -1.13 3.93
N ILE A 12 -2.85 -0.02 3.54
CA ILE A 12 -2.23 1.02 2.71
C ILE A 12 -1.04 1.63 3.44
N GLU A 13 -1.20 1.97 4.72
CA GLU A 13 -0.13 2.57 5.53
C GLU A 13 1.07 1.63 5.65
N HIS A 14 0.81 0.35 5.91
CA HIS A 14 1.83 -0.69 6.03
C HIS A 14 2.55 -0.96 4.69
N ALA A 15 1.82 -1.01 3.58
CA ALA A 15 2.40 -1.13 2.24
C ALA A 15 3.26 0.10 1.89
N ARG A 16 2.83 1.28 2.29
CA ARG A 16 3.54 2.54 2.08
C ARG A 16 4.82 2.60 2.91
N GLU A 17 4.79 2.17 4.16
CA GLU A 17 5.97 2.08 5.02
C GLU A 17 6.99 1.08 4.46
N ARG A 18 6.50 -0.06 3.96
CA ARG A 18 7.32 -1.08 3.30
C ARG A 18 8.00 -0.55 2.04
N LEU A 19 7.24 0.13 1.17
CA LEU A 19 7.78 0.81 -0.02
C LEU A 19 8.85 1.84 0.36
N ASN A 20 8.57 2.66 1.37
CA ASN A 20 9.49 3.71 1.82
C ASN A 20 10.78 3.12 2.38
N ARG A 21 10.68 2.02 3.13
CA ARG A 21 11.83 1.27 3.65
C ARG A 21 12.65 0.61 2.55
N SER A 22 12.00 0.10 1.50
CA SER A 22 12.68 -0.45 0.32
C SER A 22 13.41 0.62 -0.47
N ILE A 23 12.83 1.82 -0.59
CA ILE A 23 13.49 2.98 -1.21
C ILE A 23 14.70 3.43 -0.37
N ASP A 24 14.52 3.55 0.96
CA ASP A 24 15.58 3.95 1.89
C ASP A 24 16.78 3.00 1.86
N LYS A 25 16.50 1.70 1.83
CA LYS A 25 17.51 0.65 1.71
C LYS A 25 18.14 0.54 0.32
N LYS A 26 17.67 1.32 -0.67
CA LYS A 26 18.02 1.17 -2.09
C LYS A 26 17.89 -0.29 -2.54
N GLU A 27 16.80 -0.94 -2.14
CA GLU A 27 16.48 -2.27 -2.62
C GLU A 27 16.33 -2.27 -4.15
N GLU A 28 16.40 -3.45 -4.75
CA GLU A 28 16.28 -3.60 -6.19
C GLU A 28 15.00 -2.95 -6.70
N TYR A 29 15.09 -2.31 -7.86
CA TYR A 29 13.97 -1.63 -8.50
C TYR A 29 12.74 -2.54 -8.63
N GLY A 30 12.94 -3.85 -8.83
CA GLY A 30 11.85 -4.83 -8.85
C GLY A 30 11.04 -4.91 -7.55
N ILE A 31 11.71 -4.80 -6.39
CA ILE A 31 11.05 -4.82 -5.07
C ILE A 31 10.29 -3.51 -4.83
N ILE A 32 10.90 -2.37 -5.18
CA ILE A 32 10.25 -1.05 -5.09
C ILE A 32 9.02 -1.02 -6.00
N TYR A 33 9.15 -1.53 -7.23
CA TYR A 33 8.05 -1.62 -8.19
C TYR A 33 6.92 -2.51 -7.67
N GLN A 34 7.24 -3.70 -7.16
CA GLN A 34 6.25 -4.61 -6.59
C GLN A 34 5.50 -3.97 -5.41
N CYS A 35 6.22 -3.34 -4.47
CA CYS A 35 5.60 -2.63 -3.35
C CYS A 35 4.71 -1.46 -3.83
N SER A 36 5.10 -0.77 -4.90
CA SER A 36 4.32 0.33 -5.46
C SER A 36 3.04 -0.15 -6.13
N VAL A 37 3.08 -1.28 -6.84
CA VAL A 37 1.89 -1.92 -7.43
C VAL A 37 0.95 -2.42 -6.33
N GLU A 38 1.50 -3.04 -5.28
CA GLU A 38 0.72 -3.54 -4.14
C GLU A 38 -0.01 -2.39 -3.42
N LEU A 39 0.67 -1.26 -3.22
CA LEU A 39 0.10 -0.04 -2.67
C LEU A 39 -1.00 0.56 -3.57
N ASP A 40 -0.77 0.59 -4.89
CA ASP A 40 -1.73 1.12 -5.88
C ASP A 40 -3.02 0.30 -5.92
N GLN A 41 -2.92 -1.03 -5.86
CA GLN A 41 -4.08 -1.92 -5.79
C GLN A 41 -4.89 -1.70 -4.50
N LEU A 42 -4.23 -1.51 -3.37
CA LEU A 42 -4.88 -1.23 -2.09
C LEU A 42 -5.58 0.14 -2.09
N LEU A 43 -4.94 1.16 -2.68
CA LEU A 43 -5.54 2.49 -2.88
C LEU A 43 -6.76 2.41 -3.80
N ASN A 44 -6.68 1.64 -4.89
CA ASN A 44 -7.81 1.45 -5.80
C ASN A 44 -8.98 0.74 -5.09
N GLN A 45 -8.71 -0.29 -4.28
CA GLN A 45 -9.74 -0.92 -3.45
C GLN A 45 -10.36 0.05 -2.45
N TYR A 46 -9.56 0.94 -1.85
CA TYR A 46 -10.08 1.97 -0.95
C TYR A 46 -10.99 2.96 -1.67
N VAL A 47 -10.58 3.46 -2.85
CA VAL A 47 -11.39 4.38 -3.66
C VAL A 47 -12.69 3.73 -4.12
N VAL A 48 -12.63 2.47 -4.57
CA VAL A 48 -13.82 1.71 -4.98
C VAL A 48 -14.73 1.40 -3.80
N ALA A 49 -14.18 1.13 -2.61
CA ALA A 49 -14.97 0.90 -1.39
C ALA A 49 -15.57 2.19 -0.80
N ASP A 50 -15.15 3.37 -1.27
CA ASP A 50 -15.72 4.67 -0.92
C ASP A 50 -16.79 5.17 -1.90
N CYS A 51 -16.99 4.48 -3.04
CA CYS A 51 -18.08 4.73 -3.99
C CYS A 51 -19.34 3.93 -3.65
#